data_AF-A0A519N123-F1
#
_entry.id   AF-A0A519N123-F1
#
_cell.length_a   1.000
_cell.length_b   1.000
_cell.length_c   1.000
_cell.angle_alpha   90.00
_cell.angle_beta   90.00
_cell.angle_gamma   90.00
#
_symmetry.space_group_name_H-M   'P 1'
#
loop_
_entity.id
_entity.type
_entity.pdbx_description
1 polymer ?
#
loop_
_entity_poly.entity_id
_entity_poly.type
_entity_poly.pdbx_seq_one_letter_code
_entity_poly.pdbx_strand_id
1 'polypeptide(L)' 'MFSQGQWIFAGLFLVAFIIAAIFVYRRDSGLHKQVYKGSYRVLIAFLLFVAALFIIKIYLKH' A
#
# COMPACT_ATOMS: atom_id res chain seq x y z
N MET A 1 24.42 12.46 -25.85
CA MET A 1 24.19 11.14 -26.45
C MET A 1 24.80 10.10 -25.53
N PHE A 2 24.00 9.14 -25.07
CA PHE A 2 24.48 8.14 -24.11
C PHE A 2 25.39 7.14 -24.82
N SER A 3 26.56 6.90 -24.23
CA SER A 3 27.49 5.88 -24.73
C SER A 3 26.95 4.48 -24.46
N GLN A 4 27.44 3.49 -25.21
CA GLN A 4 27.09 2.09 -25.00
C GLN A 4 27.38 1.62 -23.56
N GLY A 5 28.49 2.09 -22.98
CA GLY A 5 28.84 1.80 -21.58
C GLY A 5 27.85 2.39 -20.58
N GLN A 6 27.29 3.57 -20.86
CA GLN A 6 26.27 4.20 -19.99
C GLN A 6 24.97 3.40 -19.99
N TRP A 7 24.54 2.88 -21.15
CA TRP A 7 23.35 2.02 -21.24
C TRP A 7 23.52 0.70 -20.50
N ILE A 8 24.71 0.08 -20.60
CA ILE A 8 25.02 -1.17 -19.89
C ILE A 8 25.02 -0.92 -18.37
N PHE A 9 25.69 0.14 -17.92
CA PHE A 9 25.71 0.51 -16.51
C PHE A 9 24.30 0.80 -15.97
N ALA A 10 23.49 1.56 -16.70
CA ALA A 10 22.13 1.88 -16.29
C ALA A 10 21.25 0.63 -16.13
N GLY A 11 21.35 -0.32 -17.07
CA GLY A 11 20.64 -1.60 -16.98
C GLY A 11 21.06 -2.43 -15.77
N LEU A 12 22.37 -2.58 -15.55
CA LEU A 12 22.90 -3.33 -14.40
C LEU A 12 22.53 -2.67 -13.06
N PHE A 13 22.66 -1.35 -12.99
CA PHE A 13 22.28 -0.58 -11.81
C PHE A 13 20.79 -0.74 -11.51
N LEU A 14 19.92 -0.61 -12.52
CA LEU A 14 18.48 -0.75 -12.35
C LEU A 14 18.09 -2.13 -11.82
N VAL A 15 18.67 -3.20 -12.39
CA VAL A 15 18.41 -4.57 -11.93
C VAL A 15 18.87 -4.78 -10.50
N ALA A 16 20.10 -4.37 -10.17
CA ALA A 16 20.63 -4.48 -8.81
C ALA A 16 19.78 -3.67 -7.80
N PHE A 17 19.36 -2.47 -8.19
CA PHE A 17 18.51 -1.60 -7.38
C PHE A 17 17.13 -2.23 -7.13
N ILE A 18 16.48 -2.78 -8.15
CA ILE A 18 15.18 -3.47 -8.01
C ILE A 18 15.31 -4.66 -7.06
N ILE A 19 16.35 -5.49 -7.21
CA ILE A 19 16.58 -6.64 -6.33
C ILE A 19 16.76 -6.18 -4.87
N ALA A 20 17.59 -5.18 -4.63
CA ALA A 20 17.82 -4.62 -3.30
C ALA A 20 16.51 -4.05 -2.70
N ALA A 21 15.74 -3.29 -3.49
CA ALA A 21 14.46 -2.74 -3.06
C ALA A 21 13.48 -3.86 -2.67
N ILE A 22 13.34 -4.91 -3.49
CA ILE A 22 12.49 -6.07 -3.18
C ILE A 22 12.92 -6.71 -1.85
N PHE A 23 14.22 -6.91 -1.63
CA PHE A 23 14.70 -7.53 -0.40
C PHE A 23 14.36 -6.70 0.85
N VAL A 24 14.54 -5.37 0.77
CA VAL A 24 14.19 -4.44 1.86
C VAL A 24 12.69 -4.47 2.14
N TYR A 25 11.84 -4.25 1.13
CA TYR A 25 10.38 -4.21 1.31
C TYR A 25 9.78 -5.55 1.75
N ARG A 26 10.40 -6.67 1.37
CA ARG A 26 9.98 -7.99 1.88
C ARG A 26 10.17 -8.11 3.39
N ARG A 27 11.24 -7.53 3.95
CA ARG A 27 11.48 -7.55 5.40
C ARG A 27 10.53 -6.61 6.16
N ASP A 28 10.13 -5.50 5.55
CA ASP A 28 9.18 -4.55 6.15
C ASP A 28 7.72 -5.05 6.16
N SER A 29 7.39 -6.02 5.29
CA SER A 29 6.05 -6.61 5.25
C SER A 29 5.63 -7.28 6.58
N GLY A 30 6.60 -7.78 7.37
CA GLY A 30 6.36 -8.31 8.71
C GLY A 30 6.01 -7.22 9.73
N LEU A 31 6.68 -6.07 9.65
CA LEU A 31 6.43 -4.91 10.52
C LEU A 31 5.05 -4.29 10.26
N HIS A 32 4.63 -4.17 9.00
CA HIS A 32 3.27 -3.71 8.69
C HIS A 32 2.20 -4.63 9.27
N LYS A 33 2.40 -5.95 9.22
CA LYS A 33 1.48 -6.91 9.84
C LYS A 33 1.48 -6.86 11.37
N GLN A 34 2.55 -6.38 12.01
CA GLN A 34 2.63 -6.24 13.46
C GLN A 34 2.01 -4.92 13.94
N VAL A 35 2.29 -3.81 13.27
CA VAL A 35 1.82 -2.46 13.66
C VAL A 35 0.37 -2.23 13.23
N TYR A 36 -0.04 -2.68 12.05
CA TYR A 36 -1.39 -2.46 11.51
C TYR A 36 -2.30 -3.68 11.65
N LYS A 37 -1.90 -4.68 12.46
CA LYS A 37 -2.74 -5.85 12.73
C LYS A 37 -4.07 -5.40 13.30
N GLY A 38 -5.17 -5.68 12.59
CA GLY A 38 -6.51 -5.32 13.06
C GLY A 38 -6.94 -3.88 12.76
N SER A 39 -6.12 -3.06 12.10
CA SER A 39 -6.52 -1.72 11.63
C SER A 39 -7.73 -1.78 10.69
N TYR A 40 -7.89 -2.87 9.92
CA TYR A 40 -9.07 -3.13 9.09
C TYR A 40 -10.39 -3.13 9.86
N ARG A 41 -10.38 -3.42 11.18
CA ARG A 41 -11.58 -3.39 12.03
C ARG A 41 -12.09 -1.95 12.19
N VAL A 42 -11.19 -0.98 12.29
CA VAL A 42 -11.53 0.45 12.35
C VAL A 42 -12.17 0.88 11.04
N LEU A 43 -11.63 0.43 9.89
CA LEU A 43 -12.23 0.70 8.59
C LEU A 43 -13.64 0.11 8.47
N ILE A 44 -13.84 -1.15 8.91
CA ILE A 44 -15.16 -1.79 8.90
C ILE A 44 -16.13 -1.01 9.79
N ALA A 45 -15.73 -0.64 11.01
CA ALA A 45 -16.58 0.14 11.91
C ALA A 45 -16.96 1.51 11.31
N PHE A 46 -16.01 2.18 10.66
CA PHE A 46 -16.25 3.44 9.98
C PHE A 46 -17.24 3.28 8.81
N LEU A 47 -17.07 2.26 7.97
CA LEU A 47 -17.99 1.99 6.86
C LEU A 47 -19.39 1.64 7.34
N LEU A 48 -19.50 0.85 8.41
CA LEU A 48 -20.79 0.54 9.05
C LEU A 48 -21.46 1.80 9.61
N PHE A 49 -20.70 2.69 10.24
CA PHE A 49 -21.20 3.98 10.71
C PHE A 49 -21.75 4.83 9.55
N VAL A 50 -20.99 4.95 8.45
CA VAL A 50 -21.44 5.67 7.25
C VAL A 50 -22.71 5.04 6.68
N ALA A 51 -22.77 3.71 6.56
CA ALA A 51 -23.98 3.01 6.10
C ALA A 51 -25.19 3.27 7.00
N ALA A 52 -25.01 3.28 8.33
CA ALA A 52 -26.05 3.61 9.28
C ALA A 52 -26.60 5.04 9.09
N LEU A 53 -25.74 6.02 8.77
CA LEU A 53 -26.18 7.39 8.45
C LEU A 53 -27.10 7.42 7.22
N PHE A 54 -26.80 6.64 6.19
CA PHE A 54 -27.65 6.53 5.00
C PHE A 54 -28.99 5.85 5.32
N ILE A 55 -28.97 4.79 6.14
CA ILE A 55 -30.17 4.12 6.62
C ILE A 55 -31.07 5.13 7.35
N ILE A 56 -30.53 5.82 8.37
CA ILE A 56 -31.27 6.83 9.12
C ILE A 56 -31.82 7.91 8.18
N LYS A 57 -30.99 8.43 7.25
CA LYS A 57 -31.43 9.42 6.26
C LYS A 57 -32.59 8.93 5.40
N ILE A 58 -32.62 7.67 5.00
CA ILE A 58 -33.73 7.11 4.21
C ILE A 58 -35.00 7.02 5.06
N TYR A 59 -34.90 6.47 6.27
CA TYR A 59 -36.05 6.27 7.15
C TYR A 59 -36.61 7.58 7.73
N LEU A 60 -35.77 8.59 7.95
CA LEU A 60 -36.15 9.88 8.54
C LEU A 60 -36.51 10.95 7.50
N LYS A 61 -36.34 10.67 6.20
CA LYS A 61 -36.81 11.52 5.09
C LYS A 61 -38.26 11.19 4.69
N HIS A 62 -39.02 10.60 5.61
CA HIS A 62 -40.47 10.45 5.53
C HIS A 62 -41.17 11.58 6.28
#